data_AF-A0A7J3NNM1-F1
#
_entry.id   AF-A0A7J3NNM1-F1
#
_cell.length_a   1.000
_cell.length_b   1.000
_cell.length_c   1.000
_cell.angle_alpha   90.00
_cell.angle_beta   90.00
_cell.angle_gamma   90.00
#
_symmetry.space_group_name_H-M   'P 1'
#
loop_
_entity.id
_entity.type
_entity.pdbx_description
1 polymer ?
#
loop_
_entity_poly.entity_id
_entity_poly.type
_entity_poly.pdbx_seq_one_letter_code
_entity_poly.pdbx_strand_id
1 'polypeptide(L)'
;MPSLSETCTLEDVFSSRGRVRIVRVLVKAEELNISEIARRANLNYRATSNHLRALGNAGLIQEKRFGRVRIFRFKSENMKALALKRLVEAWET
;
A
#
# COMPACT_ATOMS: atom_id res chain seq x y z
N MET A 1 -20.90 10.38 7.10
CA MET A 1 -20.04 11.50 7.55
C MET A 1 -18.58 11.07 7.37
N PRO A 2 -17.89 11.48 6.29
CA PRO A 2 -16.46 11.22 6.16
C PRO A 2 -15.70 12.13 7.13
N SER A 3 -14.95 11.53 8.05
CA SER A 3 -14.11 12.23 9.02
C SER A 3 -12.88 12.85 8.33
N LEU A 4 -12.56 14.08 8.71
CA LEU A 4 -11.51 15.00 8.22
C LEU A 4 -10.06 14.44 8.17
N SER A 5 -9.74 13.48 7.29
CA SER A 5 -8.34 13.05 7.06
C SER A 5 -8.01 12.58 5.64
N GLU A 6 -8.80 12.93 4.62
CA GLU A 6 -8.63 12.42 3.24
C GLU A 6 -7.66 13.22 2.35
N THR A 7 -6.81 14.08 2.92
CA THR A 7 -5.78 14.81 2.17
C THR A 7 -4.46 14.03 2.16
N CYS A 8 -4.42 12.89 1.44
CA CYS A 8 -3.15 12.30 1.01
C CYS A 8 -2.83 12.83 -0.39
N THR A 9 -1.68 13.48 -0.51
CA THR A 9 -1.16 14.03 -1.76
C THR A 9 -0.41 12.95 -2.56
N LEU A 10 -0.10 13.24 -3.82
CA LEU A 10 0.68 12.33 -4.66
C LEU A 10 2.09 12.16 -4.07
N GLU A 11 2.67 13.26 -3.61
CA GLU A 11 3.98 13.37 -2.96
C GLU A 11 4.05 12.49 -1.71
N ASP A 12 2.99 12.43 -0.92
CA ASP A 12 2.91 11.55 0.25
C ASP A 12 3.00 10.07 -0.13
N VAL A 13 2.43 9.67 -1.27
CA VAL A 13 2.51 8.27 -1.74
C VAL A 13 3.91 7.97 -2.28
N PHE A 14 4.50 8.88 -3.05
CA PHE A 14 5.77 8.64 -3.76
C PHE A 14 7.03 9.06 -3.00
N SER A 15 6.92 9.70 -1.83
CA SER A 15 8.05 10.22 -1.05
C SER A 15 9.05 9.18 -0.50
N SER A 16 8.83 7.88 -0.71
CA SER A 16 9.80 6.84 -0.36
C SER A 16 9.86 5.76 -1.43
N ARG A 17 11.08 5.42 -1.85
CA ARG A 17 11.34 4.24 -2.70
C ARG A 17 10.76 2.96 -2.08
N GLY A 18 10.84 2.82 -0.75
CA GLY A 18 10.27 1.67 -0.04
C GLY A 18 8.75 1.61 -0.14
N ARG A 19 8.07 2.75 -0.02
CA ARG A 19 6.62 2.83 -0.19
C ARG A 19 6.19 2.51 -1.61
N VAL A 20 6.91 3.02 -2.61
CA VAL A 20 6.67 2.68 -4.02
C VAL A 20 6.84 1.19 -4.28
N ARG A 21 7.86 0.54 -3.70
CA ARG A 21 8.04 -0.92 -3.80
C ARG A 21 6.85 -1.68 -3.20
N ILE A 22 6.36 -1.28 -2.03
CA ILE A 22 5.19 -1.91 -1.40
C ILE A 22 3.94 -1.75 -2.28
N VAL A 23 3.71 -0.57 -2.83
CA VAL A 23 2.61 -0.33 -3.78
C VAL A 23 2.71 -1.29 -4.96
N ARG A 24 3.88 -1.39 -5.61
CA ARG A 24 4.10 -2.33 -6.73
C ARG A 24 3.79 -3.78 -6.35
N VAL A 25 4.26 -4.22 -5.17
CA VAL A 25 4.01 -5.57 -4.66
C VAL A 25 2.51 -5.83 -4.48
N LEU A 26 1.79 -4.88 -3.87
CA LEU A 26 0.36 -5.02 -3.58
C LEU A 26 -0.53 -4.86 -4.82
N VAL A 27 -0.13 -4.04 -5.79
CA VAL A 27 -0.82 -3.95 -7.08
C VAL A 27 -0.81 -5.29 -7.82
N LYS A 28 0.32 -6.01 -7.78
CA LYS A 28 0.47 -7.32 -8.44
C LYS A 28 -0.19 -8.47 -7.70
N ALA A 29 -0.03 -8.51 -6.39
CA ALA A 29 -0.47 -9.65 -5.59
C ALA A 29 -1.89 -9.49 -5.04
N GLU A 30 -2.44 -8.28 -5.12
CA GLU A 30 -3.74 -7.83 -4.58
C GLU A 30 -3.87 -7.90 -3.05
N GLU A 31 -3.48 -9.01 -2.42
CA GLU A 31 -3.56 -9.23 -0.99
C GLU A 31 -2.38 -10.08 -0.48
N LEU A 32 -1.66 -9.61 0.56
CA LEU A 32 -0.52 -10.33 1.14
C LEU A 32 -0.37 -10.08 2.64
N ASN A 33 0.28 -11.00 3.35
CA ASN A 33 0.70 -10.76 4.73
C ASN A 33 1.93 -9.83 4.80
N ILE A 34 2.13 -9.17 5.95
CA ILE A 34 3.22 -8.21 6.14
C ILE A 34 4.62 -8.79 5.91
N SER A 35 4.87 -10.05 6.29
CA SER A 35 6.18 -10.67 6.14
C SER A 35 6.51 -10.90 4.66
N GLU A 36 5.52 -11.33 3.88
CA GLU A 36 5.67 -11.53 2.44
C GLU A 36 5.83 -10.20 1.69
N ILE A 37 5.12 -9.14 2.13
CA ILE A 37 5.31 -7.78 1.60
C ILE A 37 6.74 -7.29 1.89
N ALA A 38 7.21 -7.42 3.14
CA ALA A 38 8.54 -7.00 3.54
C ALA A 38 9.63 -7.72 2.71
N ARG A 39 9.48 -9.03 2.53
CA ARG A 39 10.37 -9.86 1.72
C ARG A 39 10.41 -9.40 0.26
N ARG A 40 9.25 -9.26 -0.40
CA ARG A 40 9.17 -8.86 -1.81
C ARG A 40 9.60 -7.41 -2.06
N ALA A 41 9.32 -6.51 -1.13
CA ALA A 41 9.75 -5.12 -1.20
C ALA A 41 11.24 -4.94 -0.82
N ASN A 42 11.90 -5.98 -0.33
CA ASN A 42 13.25 -5.97 0.23
C ASN A 42 13.41 -4.88 1.30
N LEU A 43 12.54 -4.94 2.32
CA LEU A 43 12.47 -4.00 3.43
C LEU A 43 12.45 -4.74 4.76
N ASN A 44 12.95 -4.10 5.82
CA ASN A 44 12.78 -4.63 7.17
C ASN A 44 11.33 -4.45 7.66
N TYR A 45 10.97 -5.18 8.71
CA TYR A 45 9.61 -5.18 9.26
C TYR A 45 9.14 -3.80 9.73
N ARG A 46 10.02 -3.03 10.40
CA ARG A 46 9.68 -1.70 10.94
C ARG A 46 9.35 -0.71 9.82
N ALA A 47 10.20 -0.62 8.80
CA ALA A 47 9.98 0.22 7.63
C ALA A 47 8.72 -0.20 6.88
N THR A 48 8.52 -1.51 6.70
CA THR A 48 7.32 -2.06 6.04
C THR A 48 6.05 -1.67 6.80
N SER A 49 6.02 -1.87 8.12
CA SER A 49 4.86 -1.51 8.93
C SER A 49 4.56 0.00 8.92
N ASN A 50 5.59 0.85 8.89
CA ASN A 50 5.43 2.30 8.81
C ASN A 50 4.83 2.72 7.45
N HIS A 51 5.34 2.18 6.36
CA HIS A 51 4.82 2.47 5.02
C HIS A 51 3.39 1.93 4.81
N LEU A 52 3.09 0.72 5.29
CA LEU A 52 1.73 0.16 5.23
C LEU A 52 0.75 1.01 6.04
N ARG A 53 1.15 1.51 7.21
CA ARG A 53 0.32 2.45 7.98
C ARG A 53 0.03 3.73 7.19
N ALA A 54 1.06 4.33 6.58
CA ALA A 54 0.88 5.54 5.77
C ALA A 54 -0.07 5.30 4.57
N LEU A 55 0.09 4.18 3.87
CA LEU A 55 -0.80 3.79 2.76
C LEU A 55 -2.23 3.48 3.23
N GLY A 56 -2.38 2.90 4.42
CA GLY A 56 -3.69 2.63 5.03
C GLY A 56 -4.41 3.94 5.41
N ASN A 57 -3.68 4.87 6.02
CA ASN A 57 -4.19 6.22 6.33
C ASN A 57 -4.57 6.99 5.05
N ALA A 58 -3.85 6.77 3.94
CA ALA A 58 -4.18 7.33 2.63
C ALA A 58 -5.41 6.67 1.96
N GLY A 59 -5.97 5.61 2.56
CA GLY A 59 -7.12 4.89 2.00
C GLY A 59 -6.78 4.02 0.77
N LEU A 60 -5.49 3.80 0.48
CA LEU A 60 -5.02 3.04 -0.68
C LEU A 60 -5.00 1.52 -0.42
N ILE A 61 -4.88 1.13 0.84
CA ILE A 61 -4.86 -0.27 1.26
C ILE A 61 -5.77 -0.49 2.48
N GLN A 62 -6.15 -1.74 2.71
CA GLN A 62 -6.90 -2.17 3.88
C GLN A 62 -6.08 -3.18 4.68
N GLU A 63 -6.01 -3.01 6.01
CA GLU A 63 -5.45 -4.03 6.92
C GLU A 63 -6.58 -4.94 7.44
N LYS A 64 -6.36 -6.26 7.38
CA LYS A 64 -7.17 -7.29 8.01
C LYS A 64 -6.32 -8.05 9.03
N ARG A 65 -6.89 -8.38 10.18
CA ARG A 65 -6.20 -9.14 11.24
C ARG A 65 -6.85 -10.50 11.42
N PHE A 66 -6.03 -11.54 11.33
CA PHE A 66 -6.41 -12.93 11.58
C PHE A 66 -5.52 -13.46 12.69
N GLY A 67 -5.99 -13.33 13.94
CA GLY A 67 -5.17 -13.59 15.12
C GLY A 67 -3.93 -12.70 15.14
N ARG A 68 -2.74 -13.32 15.08
CA ARG A 68 -1.44 -12.61 15.03
C ARG A 68 -1.03 -12.19 13.61
N VAL A 69 -1.69 -12.70 12.57
CA VAL A 69 -1.34 -12.42 11.18
C VAL A 69 -2.01 -11.13 10.71
N ARG A 70 -1.21 -10.24 10.12
CA ARG A 70 -1.68 -8.99 9.49
C ARG A 70 -1.61 -9.15 7.98
N ILE A 71 -2.76 -9.00 7.33
CA ILE A 71 -2.93 -9.11 5.88
C ILE A 71 -3.30 -7.72 5.35
N PHE A 72 -2.73 -7.35 4.20
CA PHE A 72 -2.97 -6.07 3.55
C PHE A 72 -3.47 -6.28 2.14
N ARG A 73 -4.60 -5.64 1.83
CA ARG A 73 -5.24 -5.67 0.51
C ARG A 73 -5.10 -4.32 -0.17
N PHE A 74 -4.76 -4.30 -1.45
CA PHE A 74 -4.85 -3.10 -2.27
C PHE A 74 -6.32 -2.75 -2.55
N LYS A 75 -6.71 -1.49 -2.36
CA LYS A 75 -8.11 -1.07 -2.52
C LYS A 75 -8.39 -0.54 -3.93
N SER A 76 -8.33 -1.41 -4.94
CA SER A 76 -8.59 -1.02 -6.35
C SER A 76 -9.99 -0.43 -6.59
N GLU A 77 -10.93 -0.62 -5.65
CA GLU A 77 -12.24 0.03 -5.65
C GLU A 77 -12.19 1.54 -5.37
N ASN A 78 -11.09 2.05 -4.81
CA ASN A 78 -10.89 3.48 -4.58
C ASN A 78 -10.32 4.15 -5.85
N MET A 79 -10.91 5.26 -6.29
CA MET A 79 -10.47 5.96 -7.52
C MET A 79 -8.98 6.34 -7.53
N LYS A 80 -8.43 6.79 -6.39
CA LYS A 80 -7.00 7.15 -6.26
C LYS A 80 -6.12 5.91 -6.38
N ALA A 81 -6.51 4.82 -5.72
CA ALA A 81 -5.80 3.55 -5.79
C ALA A 81 -5.87 2.91 -7.19
N LEU A 82 -7.01 3.01 -7.87
CA LEU A 82 -7.17 2.56 -9.26
C LEU A 82 -6.26 3.34 -10.22
N ALA A 83 -6.19 4.67 -10.09
CA ALA A 83 -5.28 5.49 -10.87
C ALA A 83 -3.81 5.10 -10.60
N LEU A 84 -3.45 4.86 -9.34
CA LEU A 84 -2.11 4.40 -8.96
C LEU A 84 -1.79 3.01 -9.52
N LYS A 85 -2.75 2.08 -9.53
CA LYS A 85 -2.61 0.76 -10.14
C LYS A 85 -2.30 0.89 -11.63
N ARG A 86 -3.09 1.67 -12.37
CA ARG A 86 -2.87 1.92 -13.80
C ARG A 86 -1.51 2.56 -14.09
N LEU A 87 -1.09 3.51 -13.24
CA LEU A 87 0.24 4.12 -13.36
C LEU A 87 1.35 3.08 -13.20
N VAL A 88 1.25 2.21 -12.18
CA VAL A 88 2.24 1.15 -11.97
C VAL A 88 2.26 0.19 -13.14
N GLU A 89 1.10 -0.24 -13.64
CA GLU A 89 0.97 -1.15 -14.79
C GLU A 89 1.58 -0.54 -16.06
N ALA A 90 1.37 0.75 -16.32
CA ALA A 90 1.92 1.42 -17.50
C ALA A 90 3.46 1.54 -17.48
N TRP A 91 4.08 1.65 -16.30
CA TRP A 91 5.53 1.80 -16.14
C TRP A 91 6.31 0.50 -16.00
N GLU A 92 5.63 -0.64 -15.95
CA GLU A 92 6.26 -1.97 -15.93
C GLU A 92 6.28 -2.64 -17.31
N THR A 93 6.19 -1.83 -18.36
CA THR A 93 6.44 -2.25 -19.76
C THR A 93 7.89 -2.65 -19.94
#